data_AF-A0A2D6MFC0-F1
#
_entry.id   AF-A0A2D6MFC0-F1
#
_cell.length_a   1.000
_cell.length_b   1.000
_cell.length_c   1.000
_cell.angle_alpha   90.00
_cell.angle_beta   90.00
_cell.angle_gamma   90.00
#
_symmetry.space_group_name_H-M   'P 1'
#
loop_
_entity.id
_entity.type
_entity.pdbx_description
1 polymer ?
#
loop_
_entity_poly.entity_id
_entity_poly.type
_entity_poly.pdbx_seq_one_letter_code
_entity_poly.pdbx_strand_id
1 'polypeptide(L)'
;MNLWVNKDTEIYCSFAKKAGNTGCQMMNTAFHWYGLNKIYKSFSVDNIEDAVNSVRTLGIKGFAITMPYKIEVLNYVDVTDAAVSQIGAANTVINEGGRLSAYNTDSYAAMAYLDMYDNKKNLYIIGNGGYAKAVKWAAKHNKFDVKNITRDNWDDLFDIKDSIVYNCTPVDITDWVDKSNDFINCLTSSHTGVKLATLQASKQFELYTEMEFPL
;
A
#
# COMPACT_ATOMS: atom_id res chain seq x y z
N MET A 1 10.10 29.21 -15.77
CA MET A 1 9.04 29.48 -14.77
C MET A 1 9.50 28.88 -13.46
N ASN A 2 9.49 29.65 -12.36
CA ASN A 2 9.92 29.15 -11.05
C ASN A 2 8.95 28.05 -10.60
N LEU A 3 9.45 26.81 -10.53
CA LEU A 3 8.79 25.61 -10.00
C LEU A 3 8.67 25.67 -8.45
N TRP A 4 8.36 26.83 -7.90
CA TRP A 4 8.13 27.01 -6.47
C TRP A 4 6.64 26.95 -6.16
N VAL A 5 6.32 26.39 -4.99
CA VAL A 5 4.94 26.26 -4.50
C VAL A 5 4.24 27.62 -4.54
N ASN A 6 3.01 27.64 -5.07
CA ASN A 6 2.19 28.83 -5.24
C ASN A 6 0.70 28.50 -4.95
N LYS A 7 -0.18 29.50 -5.08
CA LYS A 7 -1.62 29.35 -4.78
C LYS A 7 -2.35 28.30 -5.61
N ASP A 8 -1.80 27.91 -6.76
CA ASP A 8 -2.37 26.94 -7.69
C ASP A 8 -1.72 25.56 -7.55
N THR A 9 -0.79 25.38 -6.59
CA THR A 9 -0.15 24.09 -6.34
C THR A 9 -1.15 23.10 -5.76
N GLU A 10 -1.32 21.95 -6.41
CA GLU A 10 -2.14 20.87 -5.88
C GLU A 10 -1.42 20.11 -4.77
N ILE A 11 -2.16 19.78 -3.72
CA ILE A 11 -1.62 19.08 -2.56
C ILE A 11 -2.12 17.65 -2.57
N TYR A 12 -1.17 16.73 -2.39
CA TYR A 12 -1.37 15.32 -2.10
C TYR A 12 -0.68 14.99 -0.77
N CYS A 13 -1.12 13.95 -0.08
CA CYS A 13 -0.52 13.63 1.22
C CYS A 13 -0.57 12.15 1.59
N SER A 14 -0.06 11.81 2.77
CA SER A 14 -0.36 10.52 3.41
C SER A 14 -0.65 10.65 4.89
N PHE A 15 -1.44 9.70 5.40
CA PHE A 15 -1.81 9.59 6.80
C PHE A 15 -1.34 8.27 7.41
N ALA A 16 -0.68 8.39 8.55
CA ALA A 16 -0.07 7.29 9.30
C ALA A 16 -0.11 7.60 10.80
N LYS A 17 -0.03 6.60 11.68
CA LYS A 17 0.30 6.89 13.09
C LYS A 17 1.73 7.45 13.24
N LYS A 18 2.65 6.96 12.41
CA LYS A 18 4.02 7.46 12.30
C LYS A 18 4.36 7.68 10.83
N ALA A 19 4.50 8.93 10.43
CA ALA A 19 4.84 9.29 9.06
C ALA A 19 6.22 8.73 8.64
N GLY A 20 6.29 8.23 7.41
CA GLY A 20 7.54 7.87 6.73
C GLY A 20 7.87 8.85 5.60
N ASN A 21 9.10 8.76 5.07
CA ASN A 21 9.59 9.67 4.03
C ASN A 21 9.56 9.09 2.60
N THR A 22 9.44 7.76 2.47
CA THR A 22 9.53 7.07 1.17
C THR A 22 8.50 7.59 0.16
N GLY A 23 7.22 7.64 0.55
CA GLY A 23 6.16 8.16 -0.33
C GLY A 23 6.34 9.62 -0.70
N CYS A 24 6.80 10.47 0.23
CA CYS A 24 7.17 11.86 -0.05
C CYS A 24 8.23 11.95 -1.14
N GLN A 25 9.32 11.19 -1.00
CA GLN A 25 10.43 11.23 -1.95
C GLN A 25 9.97 10.76 -3.32
N MET A 26 9.30 9.61 -3.40
CA MET A 26 8.84 9.05 -4.67
C MET A 26 7.87 9.96 -5.42
N MET A 27 6.84 10.46 -4.73
CA MET A 27 5.80 11.28 -5.38
C MET A 27 6.32 12.65 -5.80
N ASN A 28 7.08 13.35 -4.95
CA ASN A 28 7.62 14.65 -5.34
C ASN A 28 8.67 14.54 -6.44
N THR A 29 9.49 13.46 -6.46
CA THR A 29 10.41 13.21 -7.57
C THR A 29 9.65 12.99 -8.88
N ALA A 30 8.57 12.20 -8.87
CA ALA A 30 7.75 11.97 -10.05
C ALA A 30 7.01 13.23 -10.52
N PHE A 31 6.44 14.02 -9.60
CA PHE A 31 5.83 15.32 -9.93
C PHE A 31 6.85 16.29 -10.55
N HIS A 32 8.06 16.34 -9.99
CA HIS A 32 9.14 17.18 -10.51
C HIS A 32 9.59 16.75 -11.90
N TRP A 33 9.75 15.44 -12.13
CA TRP A 33 10.11 14.87 -13.43
C TRP A 33 9.18 15.31 -14.55
N TYR A 34 7.87 15.30 -14.29
CA TYR A 34 6.85 15.73 -15.25
C TYR A 34 6.57 17.24 -15.25
N GLY A 35 7.27 18.03 -14.42
CA GLY A 35 7.03 19.47 -14.30
C GLY A 35 5.64 19.83 -13.76
N LEU A 36 5.01 18.95 -12.98
CA LEU A 36 3.68 19.15 -12.43
C LEU A 36 3.70 20.11 -11.24
N ASN A 37 2.77 21.05 -11.18
CA ASN A 37 2.59 21.94 -10.03
C ASN A 37 1.85 21.21 -8.88
N LYS A 38 2.44 20.13 -8.38
CA LYS A 38 1.90 19.23 -7.36
C LYS A 38 2.95 19.00 -6.27
N ILE A 39 2.51 18.87 -5.02
CA ILE A 39 3.37 18.46 -3.90
C ILE A 39 2.78 17.30 -3.12
N TYR A 40 3.64 16.52 -2.49
CA TYR A 40 3.25 15.43 -1.60
C TYR A 40 3.84 15.59 -0.20
N LYS A 41 3.04 15.44 0.86
CA LYS A 41 3.52 15.47 2.25
C LYS A 41 2.94 14.35 3.12
N SER A 42 3.79 13.68 3.89
CA SER A 42 3.39 12.70 4.90
C SER A 42 3.03 13.39 6.23
N PHE A 43 1.95 12.95 6.86
CA PHE A 43 1.49 13.41 8.17
C PHE A 43 1.34 12.24 9.14
N SER A 44 1.83 12.45 10.36
CA SER A 44 1.41 11.64 11.50
C SER A 44 0.06 12.17 11.96
N VAL A 45 -0.93 11.29 12.07
CA VAL A 45 -2.28 11.63 12.52
C VAL A 45 -2.65 10.70 13.66
N ASP A 46 -3.37 11.23 14.64
CA ASP A 46 -3.90 10.44 15.75
C ASP A 46 -5.34 10.01 15.47
N ASN A 47 -6.14 10.91 14.89
CA ASN A 47 -7.51 10.68 14.45
C ASN A 47 -7.61 10.76 12.92
N ILE A 48 -8.04 9.67 12.28
CA ILE A 48 -8.18 9.61 10.82
C ILE A 48 -9.42 10.35 10.32
N GLU A 49 -10.50 10.43 11.12
CA GLU A 49 -11.72 11.17 10.75
C GLU A 49 -11.40 12.65 10.54
N ASP A 50 -10.72 13.27 11.50
CA ASP A 50 -10.33 14.69 11.44
C ASP A 50 -9.40 14.96 10.25
N ALA A 51 -8.49 14.03 9.96
CA ALA A 51 -7.59 14.12 8.81
C ALA A 51 -8.36 14.06 7.48
N VAL A 52 -9.31 13.14 7.34
CA VAL A 52 -10.15 13.00 6.14
C VAL A 52 -11.09 14.21 5.98
N ASN A 53 -11.64 14.75 7.07
CA ASN A 53 -12.41 15.98 7.03
C ASN A 53 -11.55 17.16 6.58
N SER A 54 -10.32 17.25 7.05
CA SER A 54 -9.35 18.28 6.61
C SER A 54 -9.02 18.18 5.12
N VAL A 55 -8.96 16.96 4.54
CA VAL A 55 -8.79 16.77 3.09
C VAL A 55 -9.90 17.46 2.32
N ARG A 56 -11.16 17.29 2.74
CA ARG A 56 -12.31 17.95 2.12
C ARG A 56 -12.24 19.46 2.29
N THR A 57 -11.99 19.94 3.50
CA THR A 57 -11.92 21.38 3.82
C THR A 57 -10.83 22.11 3.05
N LEU A 58 -9.65 21.50 2.92
CA LEU A 58 -8.48 22.12 2.28
C LEU A 58 -8.42 21.87 0.77
N GLY A 59 -9.30 21.05 0.21
CA GLY A 59 -9.27 20.69 -1.20
C GLY A 59 -8.03 19.88 -1.60
N ILE A 60 -7.48 19.07 -0.68
CA ILE A 60 -6.37 18.15 -0.96
C ILE A 60 -6.85 17.12 -1.99
N LYS A 61 -6.09 16.94 -3.08
CA LYS A 61 -6.54 16.20 -4.27
C LYS A 61 -6.52 14.68 -4.12
N GLY A 62 -5.70 14.16 -3.23
CA GLY A 62 -5.63 12.73 -2.95
C GLY A 62 -4.69 12.44 -1.80
N PHE A 63 -4.85 11.26 -1.21
CA PHE A 63 -4.02 10.86 -0.08
C PHE A 63 -3.82 9.36 0.01
N ALA A 64 -2.63 8.96 0.47
CA ALA A 64 -2.34 7.59 0.86
C ALA A 64 -2.72 7.34 2.31
N ILE A 65 -3.06 6.09 2.63
CA ILE A 65 -3.31 5.62 3.99
C ILE A 65 -2.35 4.50 4.32
N THR A 66 -1.71 4.58 5.47
CA THR A 66 -0.88 3.49 6.01
C THR A 66 -1.34 3.07 7.39
N MET A 67 -0.60 2.17 8.04
CA MET A 67 -0.94 1.64 9.35
C MET A 67 -1.16 2.75 10.39
N PRO A 68 -2.17 2.61 11.26
CA PRO A 68 -3.15 1.52 11.35
C PRO A 68 -4.45 1.74 10.54
N TYR A 69 -4.55 2.82 9.76
CA TYR A 69 -5.84 3.38 9.33
C TYR A 69 -6.45 2.77 8.06
N LYS A 70 -5.80 1.78 7.41
CA LYS A 70 -6.25 1.22 6.12
C LYS A 70 -7.66 0.63 6.14
N ILE A 71 -8.16 0.20 7.30
CA ILE A 71 -9.53 -0.33 7.46
C ILE A 71 -10.48 0.79 7.90
N GLU A 72 -10.07 1.57 8.91
CA GLU A 72 -10.89 2.62 9.52
C GLU A 72 -11.26 3.73 8.53
N VAL A 73 -10.38 4.06 7.58
CA VAL A 73 -10.64 5.07 6.55
C VAL A 73 -11.91 4.79 5.74
N LEU A 74 -12.32 3.53 5.62
CA LEU A 74 -13.51 3.16 4.85
C LEU A 74 -14.81 3.74 5.42
N ASN A 75 -14.83 4.13 6.69
CA ASN A 75 -15.97 4.80 7.31
C ASN A 75 -16.15 6.26 6.85
N TYR A 76 -15.13 6.85 6.22
CA TYR A 76 -15.06 8.28 5.92
C TYR A 76 -14.95 8.59 4.42
N VAL A 77 -14.99 7.58 3.57
CA VAL A 77 -14.97 7.69 2.09
C VAL A 77 -16.36 7.47 1.51
N ASP A 78 -16.59 7.98 0.30
CA ASP A 78 -17.91 7.99 -0.33
C ASP A 78 -18.11 6.84 -1.33
N VAL A 79 -17.02 6.39 -1.97
CA VAL A 79 -17.02 5.33 -2.98
C VAL A 79 -15.83 4.42 -2.75
N THR A 80 -16.03 3.11 -2.92
CA THR A 80 -14.97 2.11 -2.92
C THR A 80 -14.92 1.42 -4.27
N ASP A 81 -13.72 1.17 -4.80
CA ASP A 81 -13.58 0.31 -5.97
C ASP A 81 -13.94 -1.15 -5.63
N ALA A 82 -14.04 -1.99 -6.66
CA ALA A 82 -14.42 -3.39 -6.48
C ALA A 82 -13.41 -4.15 -5.61
N ALA A 83 -12.11 -3.87 -5.75
CA ALA A 83 -11.07 -4.51 -4.95
C ALA A 83 -11.18 -4.12 -3.48
N VAL A 84 -11.28 -2.82 -3.15
CA VAL A 84 -11.46 -2.33 -1.78
C VAL A 84 -12.70 -2.94 -1.13
N SER A 85 -13.81 -3.03 -1.87
CA SER A 85 -15.06 -3.61 -1.36
C SER A 85 -14.89 -5.08 -0.95
N GLN A 86 -14.08 -5.85 -1.68
CA GLN A 86 -13.80 -7.25 -1.38
C GLN A 86 -12.69 -7.43 -0.33
N ILE A 87 -11.69 -6.54 -0.31
CA ILE A 87 -10.56 -6.57 0.62
C ILE A 87 -10.97 -6.08 2.01
N GLY A 88 -11.85 -5.08 2.09
CA GLY A 88 -12.18 -4.37 3.33
C GLY A 88 -11.00 -3.56 3.87
N ALA A 89 -10.17 -3.01 2.99
CA ALA A 89 -9.12 -2.05 3.30
C ALA A 89 -8.76 -1.20 2.06
N ALA A 90 -8.37 0.06 2.28
CA ALA A 90 -7.86 0.98 1.26
C ALA A 90 -6.52 1.60 1.70
N ASN A 91 -5.67 1.92 0.72
CA ASN A 91 -4.39 2.61 0.95
C ASN A 91 -4.23 3.87 0.08
N THR A 92 -5.19 4.16 -0.81
CA THR A 92 -5.16 5.32 -1.72
C THR A 92 -6.57 5.88 -1.86
N VAL A 93 -6.72 7.21 -1.78
CA VAL A 93 -7.99 7.91 -1.96
C VAL A 93 -7.80 9.09 -2.90
N ILE A 94 -8.74 9.28 -3.82
CA ILE A 94 -8.86 10.43 -4.71
C ILE A 94 -9.99 11.33 -4.22
N ASN A 95 -9.76 12.64 -4.20
CA ASN A 95 -10.76 13.63 -3.82
C ASN A 95 -11.20 14.46 -5.04
N GLU A 96 -12.43 14.22 -5.48
CA GLU A 96 -13.06 14.94 -6.58
C GLU A 96 -14.11 15.89 -6.03
N GLY A 97 -13.69 17.12 -5.71
CA GLY A 97 -14.61 18.17 -5.23
C GLY A 97 -15.32 17.82 -3.91
N GLY A 98 -14.67 17.04 -3.03
CA GLY A 98 -15.21 16.59 -1.76
C GLY A 98 -15.73 15.15 -1.76
N ARG A 99 -15.93 14.55 -2.94
CA ARG A 99 -16.29 13.14 -3.10
C ARG A 99 -15.03 12.28 -3.08
N LEU A 100 -14.93 11.38 -2.10
CA LEU A 100 -13.76 10.56 -1.85
C LEU A 100 -13.93 9.15 -2.41
N SER A 101 -13.08 8.79 -3.37
CA SER A 101 -13.04 7.46 -4.00
C SER A 101 -11.82 6.69 -3.51
N ALA A 102 -12.03 5.53 -2.89
CA ALA A 102 -11.00 4.70 -2.28
C ALA A 102 -10.58 3.52 -3.16
N TYR A 103 -9.27 3.28 -3.18
CA TYR A 103 -8.58 2.26 -3.95
C TYR A 103 -7.58 1.49 -3.09
N ASN A 104 -7.18 0.31 -3.57
CA ASN A 104 -6.15 -0.51 -2.95
C ASN A 104 -5.02 -0.82 -3.95
N THR A 105 -3.96 -0.03 -3.93
CA THR A 105 -2.78 -0.24 -4.77
C THR A 105 -1.83 -1.30 -4.20
N ASP A 106 -1.99 -1.70 -2.93
CA ASP A 106 -1.28 -2.85 -2.39
C ASP A 106 -1.72 -4.15 -3.09
N SER A 107 -3.01 -4.32 -3.37
CA SER A 107 -3.51 -5.49 -4.10
C SER A 107 -2.99 -5.55 -5.53
N TYR A 108 -2.82 -4.40 -6.17
CA TYR A 108 -2.18 -4.33 -7.49
C TYR A 108 -0.73 -4.83 -7.43
N ALA A 109 0.07 -4.30 -6.49
CA ALA A 109 1.45 -4.73 -6.30
C ALA A 109 1.54 -6.22 -5.95
N ALA A 110 0.68 -6.70 -5.04
CA ALA A 110 0.65 -8.10 -4.65
C ALA A 110 0.27 -9.03 -5.80
N MET A 111 -0.71 -8.65 -6.63
CA MET A 111 -1.14 -9.41 -7.80
C MET A 111 -0.02 -9.53 -8.84
N ALA A 112 0.58 -8.39 -9.22
CA ALA A 112 1.70 -8.37 -10.15
C ALA A 112 2.89 -9.17 -9.64
N TYR A 113 3.16 -9.12 -8.33
CA TYR A 113 4.30 -9.82 -7.75
C TYR A 113 4.08 -11.33 -7.62
N LEU A 114 2.89 -11.75 -7.20
CA LEU A 114 2.53 -13.17 -7.07
C LEU A 114 2.43 -13.87 -8.43
N ASP A 115 2.16 -13.14 -9.52
CA ASP A 115 2.11 -13.69 -10.89
C ASP A 115 3.46 -14.25 -11.34
N MET A 116 4.57 -13.85 -10.70
CA MET A 116 5.90 -14.38 -10.97
C MET A 116 6.17 -15.76 -10.33
N TYR A 117 5.25 -16.30 -9.53
CA TYR A 117 5.45 -17.52 -8.74
C TYR A 117 4.53 -18.66 -9.17
N ASP A 118 4.99 -19.91 -8.99
CA ASP A 118 4.20 -21.11 -9.26
C ASP A 118 3.10 -21.30 -8.21
N ASN A 119 1.84 -21.23 -8.64
CA ASN A 119 0.67 -21.41 -7.78
C ASN A 119 0.43 -22.85 -7.31
N LYS A 120 1.27 -23.80 -7.72
CA LYS A 120 1.29 -25.16 -7.14
C LYS A 120 1.94 -25.22 -5.76
N LYS A 121 2.76 -24.24 -5.39
CA LYS A 121 3.31 -24.13 -4.03
C LYS A 121 2.27 -23.55 -3.08
N ASN A 122 2.28 -24.01 -1.82
CA ASN A 122 1.48 -23.38 -0.77
C ASN A 122 2.00 -21.95 -0.52
N LEU A 123 1.08 -21.00 -0.38
CA LEU A 123 1.38 -19.63 0.00
C LEU A 123 1.05 -19.40 1.48
N TYR A 124 2.07 -19.13 2.28
CA TYR A 124 1.92 -18.74 3.67
C TYR A 124 2.00 -17.22 3.79
N ILE A 125 0.91 -16.59 4.23
CA ILE A 125 0.85 -15.15 4.49
C ILE A 125 1.07 -14.94 5.98
N ILE A 126 2.08 -14.14 6.35
CA ILE A 126 2.39 -13.83 7.75
C ILE A 126 1.74 -12.49 8.11
N GLY A 127 0.76 -12.53 9.01
CA GLY A 127 -0.01 -11.37 9.47
C GLY A 127 -1.49 -11.37 9.05
N ASN A 128 -2.24 -10.40 9.55
CA ASN A 128 -3.68 -10.27 9.29
C ASN A 128 -4.16 -8.81 9.12
N GLY A 129 -3.23 -7.85 8.99
CA GLY A 129 -3.54 -6.44 8.80
C GLY A 129 -4.05 -6.09 7.39
N GLY A 130 -4.27 -4.80 7.13
CA GLY A 130 -4.82 -4.32 5.85
C GLY A 130 -4.01 -4.75 4.61
N TYR A 131 -2.67 -4.78 4.73
CA TYR A 131 -1.81 -5.27 3.64
C TYR A 131 -1.97 -6.79 3.43
N ALA A 132 -1.99 -7.58 4.51
CA ALA A 132 -2.23 -9.02 4.42
C ALA A 132 -3.59 -9.36 3.78
N LYS A 133 -4.64 -8.55 4.03
CA LYS A 133 -5.94 -8.69 3.35
C LYS A 133 -5.82 -8.47 1.84
N ALA A 134 -5.04 -7.47 1.40
CA ALA A 134 -4.79 -7.22 -0.02
C ALA A 134 -4.00 -8.38 -0.68
N VAL A 135 -3.00 -8.93 0.01
CA VAL A 135 -2.25 -10.10 -0.47
C VAL A 135 -3.14 -11.34 -0.57
N LYS A 136 -4.00 -11.61 0.43
CA LYS A 136 -4.99 -12.71 0.37
C LYS A 136 -5.92 -12.58 -0.82
N TRP A 137 -6.41 -11.36 -1.07
CA TRP A 137 -7.26 -11.08 -2.22
C TRP A 137 -6.52 -11.38 -3.54
N ALA A 138 -5.29 -10.89 -3.69
CA ALA A 138 -4.46 -11.16 -4.87
C ALA A 138 -4.17 -12.66 -5.05
N ALA A 139 -3.79 -13.35 -3.97
CA ALA A 139 -3.51 -14.78 -3.97
C ALA A 139 -4.70 -15.62 -4.43
N LYS A 140 -5.91 -15.27 -3.98
CA LYS A 140 -7.16 -15.93 -4.43
C LYS A 140 -7.37 -15.76 -5.94
N HIS A 141 -7.10 -14.58 -6.49
CA HIS A 141 -7.23 -14.32 -7.92
C HIS A 141 -6.17 -15.05 -8.75
N ASN A 142 -4.96 -15.22 -8.19
CA ASN A 142 -3.89 -16.01 -8.81
C ASN A 142 -3.97 -17.52 -8.50
N LYS A 143 -5.04 -17.96 -7.82
CA LYS A 143 -5.37 -19.37 -7.52
C LYS A 143 -4.35 -20.08 -6.63
N PHE A 144 -3.70 -19.37 -5.71
CA PHE A 144 -2.85 -19.99 -4.70
C PHE A 144 -3.69 -20.69 -3.62
N ASP A 145 -3.19 -21.80 -3.09
CA ASP A 145 -3.65 -22.34 -1.80
C ASP A 145 -3.01 -21.53 -0.66
N VAL A 146 -3.84 -20.86 0.13
CA VAL A 146 -3.40 -19.86 1.11
C VAL A 146 -3.54 -20.37 2.53
N LYS A 147 -2.42 -20.35 3.25
CA LYS A 147 -2.36 -20.55 4.70
C LYS A 147 -1.95 -19.25 5.38
N ASN A 148 -2.46 -19.00 6.58
CA ASN A 148 -2.19 -17.76 7.28
C ASN A 148 -1.49 -18.03 8.61
N ILE A 149 -0.37 -17.36 8.84
CA ILE A 149 0.32 -17.36 10.12
C ILE A 149 0.03 -16.03 10.81
N THR A 150 -0.45 -16.10 12.05
CA THR A 150 -0.76 -14.96 12.89
C THR A 150 -0.09 -15.15 14.25
N ARG A 151 -0.35 -14.24 15.20
CA ARG A 151 0.17 -14.38 16.56
C ARG A 151 -0.32 -15.67 17.24
N ASP A 152 -1.50 -16.17 16.87
CA ASP A 152 -2.12 -17.32 17.53
C ASP A 152 -1.48 -18.66 17.13
N ASN A 153 -0.78 -18.70 16.00
CA ASN A 153 -0.13 -19.89 15.45
C ASN A 153 1.27 -19.56 14.92
N TRP A 154 1.98 -18.68 15.62
CA TRP A 154 3.27 -18.16 15.17
C TRP A 154 4.34 -19.25 15.04
N ASP A 155 4.28 -20.26 15.90
CA ASP A 155 5.25 -21.36 15.94
C ASP A 155 5.21 -22.23 14.66
N ASP A 156 4.07 -22.28 13.96
CA ASP A 156 3.94 -22.97 12.67
C ASP A 156 4.92 -22.41 11.62
N LEU A 157 5.41 -21.17 11.80
CA LEU A 157 6.37 -20.52 10.89
C LEU A 157 7.63 -21.37 10.69
N PHE A 158 8.12 -22.00 11.76
CA PHE A 158 9.40 -22.73 11.75
C PHE A 158 9.30 -24.08 11.00
N ASP A 159 8.09 -24.57 10.77
CA ASP A 159 7.84 -25.85 10.08
C ASP A 159 7.60 -25.67 8.56
N ILE A 160 7.52 -24.43 8.07
CA ILE A 160 7.23 -24.15 6.66
C ILE A 160 8.46 -24.46 5.79
N LYS A 161 8.28 -25.33 4.79
CA LYS A 161 9.32 -25.71 3.81
C LYS A 161 8.74 -25.80 2.40
N ASP A 162 9.62 -25.66 1.41
CA ASP A 162 9.33 -25.80 -0.04
C ASP A 162 8.08 -25.00 -0.50
N SER A 163 7.84 -23.85 0.14
CA SER A 163 6.63 -23.04 -0.01
C SER A 163 6.97 -21.59 -0.35
N ILE A 164 5.96 -20.76 -0.55
CA ILE A 164 6.11 -19.31 -0.65
C ILE A 164 5.74 -18.70 0.70
N VAL A 165 6.62 -17.87 1.26
CA VAL A 165 6.38 -17.17 2.53
C VAL A 165 6.30 -15.68 2.26
N TYR A 166 5.16 -15.08 2.55
CA TYR A 166 4.86 -13.67 2.28
C TYR A 166 4.70 -12.91 3.59
N ASN A 167 5.78 -12.27 4.04
CA ASN A 167 5.79 -11.50 5.29
C ASN A 167 5.05 -10.18 5.12
N CYS A 168 3.86 -10.07 5.71
CA CYS A 168 3.06 -8.84 5.74
C CYS A 168 3.12 -8.13 7.11
N THR A 169 4.06 -8.51 7.98
CA THR A 169 4.24 -7.94 9.32
C THR A 169 5.40 -6.95 9.34
N PRO A 170 5.47 -6.04 10.33
CA PRO A 170 6.63 -5.19 10.53
C PRO A 170 7.81 -5.93 11.20
N VAL A 171 7.67 -7.23 11.51
CA VAL A 171 8.73 -8.02 12.14
C VAL A 171 9.64 -8.56 11.05
N ASP A 172 10.95 -8.40 11.24
CA ASP A 172 11.92 -9.06 10.38
C ASP A 172 12.04 -10.53 10.81
N ILE A 173 11.58 -11.41 9.92
CA ILE A 173 11.57 -12.86 10.14
C ILE A 173 12.59 -13.57 9.24
N THR A 174 13.49 -12.83 8.58
CA THR A 174 14.40 -13.37 7.57
C THR A 174 15.20 -14.57 8.09
N ASP A 175 15.67 -14.50 9.33
CA ASP A 175 16.47 -15.58 9.95
C ASP A 175 15.63 -16.78 10.43
N TRP A 176 14.30 -16.67 10.41
CA TRP A 176 13.36 -17.71 10.88
C TRP A 176 12.78 -18.52 9.73
N VAL A 177 12.88 -18.03 8.50
CA VAL A 177 12.33 -18.69 7.31
C VAL A 177 13.34 -19.70 6.77
N ASP A 178 12.91 -20.95 6.62
CA ASP A 178 13.73 -22.00 6.02
C ASP A 178 14.16 -21.62 4.58
N LYS A 179 15.42 -21.89 4.24
CA LYS A 179 16.04 -21.49 2.95
C LYS A 179 15.44 -22.17 1.73
N SER A 180 14.68 -23.25 1.91
CA SER A 180 13.93 -23.90 0.83
C SER A 180 12.74 -23.06 0.33
N ASN A 181 12.31 -22.07 1.10
CA ASN A 181 11.15 -21.25 0.77
C ASN A 181 11.50 -20.08 -0.17
N ASP A 182 10.55 -19.76 -1.04
CA ASP A 182 10.52 -18.50 -1.76
C ASP A 182 10.05 -17.39 -0.81
N PHE A 183 10.98 -16.54 -0.35
CA PHE A 183 10.67 -15.53 0.66
C PHE A 183 10.38 -14.14 0.05
N ILE A 184 9.17 -13.64 0.30
CA ILE A 184 8.71 -12.31 -0.06
C ILE A 184 8.57 -11.49 1.23
N ASN A 185 9.46 -10.51 1.42
CA ASN A 185 9.51 -9.69 2.63
C ASN A 185 9.00 -8.28 2.32
N CYS A 186 7.97 -7.82 3.02
CA CYS A 186 7.39 -6.49 2.72
C CYS A 186 8.03 -5.35 3.48
N LEU A 187 9.07 -5.63 4.28
CA LEU A 187 9.84 -4.58 4.91
C LEU A 187 10.50 -3.72 3.84
N THR A 188 10.33 -2.40 3.94
CA THR A 188 10.85 -1.42 2.96
C THR A 188 12.38 -1.39 2.90
N SER A 189 13.07 -2.04 3.84
CA SER A 189 14.52 -2.25 3.83
C SER A 189 14.97 -3.48 3.05
N SER A 190 14.04 -4.38 2.71
CA SER A 190 14.33 -5.61 1.97
C SER A 190 14.23 -5.39 0.45
N HIS A 191 14.94 -6.23 -0.32
CA HIS A 191 14.93 -6.16 -1.78
C HIS A 191 13.52 -6.30 -2.38
N THR A 192 12.74 -7.25 -1.88
CA THR A 192 11.37 -7.50 -2.34
C THR A 192 10.41 -6.41 -1.88
N GLY A 193 10.57 -5.90 -0.65
CA GLY A 193 9.77 -4.79 -0.13
C GLY A 193 9.98 -3.48 -0.88
N VAL A 194 11.20 -3.15 -1.32
CA VAL A 194 11.45 -1.99 -2.19
C VAL A 194 10.68 -2.13 -3.51
N LYS A 195 10.73 -3.29 -4.16
CA LYS A 195 9.99 -3.53 -5.42
C LYS A 195 8.48 -3.39 -5.23
N LEU A 196 7.94 -3.98 -4.16
CA LEU A 196 6.51 -3.89 -3.84
C LEU A 196 6.08 -2.44 -3.52
N ALA A 197 6.93 -1.69 -2.80
CA ALA A 197 6.73 -0.27 -2.54
C ALA A 197 6.73 0.56 -3.83
N THR A 198 7.63 0.25 -4.78
CA THR A 198 7.64 0.86 -6.12
C THR A 198 6.36 0.57 -6.87
N LEU A 199 5.95 -0.69 -7.00
CA LEU A 199 4.74 -1.06 -7.75
C LEU A 199 3.47 -0.38 -7.20
N GLN A 200 3.30 -0.35 -5.86
CA GLN A 200 2.13 0.31 -5.28
C GLN A 200 2.16 1.84 -5.47
N ALA A 201 3.35 2.46 -5.38
CA ALA A 201 3.51 3.89 -5.55
C ALA A 201 3.32 4.30 -7.02
N SER A 202 3.78 3.47 -7.95
CA SER A 202 3.57 3.68 -9.38
C SER A 202 2.09 3.68 -9.72
N LYS A 203 1.34 2.69 -9.23
CA LYS A 203 -0.12 2.66 -9.45
C LYS A 203 -0.84 3.82 -8.74
N GLN A 204 -0.36 4.23 -7.57
CA GLN A 204 -0.91 5.38 -6.87
C GLN A 204 -0.67 6.69 -7.63
N PHE A 205 0.51 6.87 -8.21
CA PHE A 205 0.83 8.03 -9.05
C PHE A 205 -0.03 8.06 -10.31
N GLU A 206 -0.23 6.92 -10.95
CA GLU A 206 -1.15 6.78 -12.09
C GLU A 206 -2.57 7.21 -11.71
N LEU A 207 -3.07 6.80 -10.53
CA LEU A 207 -4.38 7.26 -10.04
C LEU A 207 -4.44 8.78 -9.77
N TYR A 208 -3.33 9.40 -9.37
CA TYR A 208 -3.28 10.85 -9.09
C TYR A 208 -3.11 11.72 -10.34
N THR A 209 -2.59 11.16 -11.43
CA THR A 209 -2.10 11.95 -12.57
C THR A 209 -2.56 11.46 -13.92
N GLU A 210 -3.04 10.22 -14.02
CA GLU A 210 -3.28 9.50 -15.28
C GLU A 210 -2.00 9.30 -16.11
N MET A 211 -0.83 9.45 -15.49
CA MET A 211 0.48 9.29 -16.12
C MET A 211 1.21 8.07 -15.56
N GLU A 212 2.08 7.46 -16.36
CA GLU A 212 2.97 6.40 -15.89
C GLU A 212 4.00 6.93 -14.90
N PHE A 213 4.41 6.13 -13.92
CA PHE A 213 5.45 6.53 -12.98
C PHE A 213 6.81 6.56 -13.70
N PRO A 214 7.62 7.62 -13.54
CA PRO A 214 8.91 7.71 -14.19
C PRO A 214 9.91 6.83 -13.43
N LEU A 215 10.20 5.65 -14.00
CA LEU A 215 11.17 4.68 -13.50
C LEU A 215 12.60 5.07 -13.88
#